data_AF-A0A972IDE0-F1
#
_entry.id   AF-A0A972IDE0-F1
#
_cell.length_a   1.000
_cell.length_b   1.000
_cell.length_c   1.000
_cell.angle_alpha   90.00
_cell.angle_beta   90.00
_cell.angle_gamma   90.00
#
_symmetry.space_group_name_H-M   'P 1'
#
loop_
_entity.id
_entity.type
_entity.pdbx_description
1 polymer ?
#
loop_
_entity_poly.entity_id
_entity_poly.type
_entity_poly.pdbx_seq_one_letter_code
_entity_poly.pdbx_strand_id
1 'polypeptide(L)'
;MESFIDKIKENVLTFDGSKGYMLQQEGLSGGESAEVWNITQSRTVRELYRKYKEAGSDVIQTNTFQGTRYHLMKHGYADQVYEINYTAAKTAKEVMGKDGYVAASVGPIGRMMTPSGDLTHDEAYELFKEQMIPLVE
;
A
#
# COMPACT_ATOMS: atom_id res chain seq x y z
N MET A 1 -5.15 3.61 21.91
CA MET A 1 -6.08 3.86 20.80
C MET A 1 -7.13 2.77 20.88
N GLU A 2 -8.40 3.12 20.74
CA GLU A 2 -9.47 2.12 20.62
C GLU A 2 -9.24 1.23 19.40
N SER A 3 -9.88 0.07 19.36
CA SER A 3 -9.82 -0.78 18.17
C SER A 3 -10.55 -0.11 17.02
N PHE A 4 -10.11 -0.36 15.78
CA PHE A 4 -10.81 0.14 14.59
C PHE A 4 -12.29 -0.29 14.58
N ILE A 5 -12.57 -1.54 14.97
CA ILE A 5 -13.93 -2.11 15.00
C ILE A 5 -14.84 -1.40 16.02
N ASP A 6 -14.29 -0.96 17.16
CA ASP A 6 -15.09 -0.21 18.12
C ASP A 6 -15.30 1.23 17.63
N LYS A 7 -14.27 1.83 17.04
CA LYS A 7 -14.35 3.22 16.58
C LYS A 7 -15.40 3.43 15.48
N ILE A 8 -15.52 2.51 14.53
CA ILE A 8 -16.51 2.59 13.44
C ILE A 8 -17.96 2.40 13.91
N LYS A 9 -18.19 1.88 15.12
CA LYS A 9 -19.56 1.80 15.70
C LYS A 9 -20.04 3.15 16.20
N GLU A 10 -19.11 4.04 16.56
CA GLU A 10 -19.40 5.33 17.18
C GLU A 10 -19.24 6.51 16.22
N ASN A 11 -18.34 6.40 15.24
CA ASN A 11 -17.96 7.49 14.36
C ASN A 11 -17.87 7.03 12.90
N VAL A 12 -18.22 7.93 11.98
CA VAL A 12 -17.89 7.78 10.57
C VAL A 12 -16.41 8.14 10.40
N LEU A 13 -15.61 7.19 9.93
CA LEU A 13 -14.19 7.39 9.66
C LEU A 13 -13.94 7.72 8.20
N THR A 14 -13.03 8.66 7.96
CA THR A 14 -12.61 9.08 6.63
C THR A 14 -11.29 8.41 6.22
N PHE A 15 -11.29 7.81 5.04
CA PHE A 15 -10.07 7.29 4.42
C PHE A 15 -9.37 8.40 3.62
N ASP A 16 -8.08 8.22 3.40
CA ASP A 16 -7.29 9.07 2.53
C ASP A 16 -7.64 8.93 1.04
N GLY A 17 -7.02 9.79 0.22
CA GLY A 17 -7.26 9.85 -1.22
C GLY A 17 -6.26 9.06 -2.08
N SER A 18 -6.32 9.31 -3.39
CA SER A 18 -5.49 8.63 -4.40
C SER A 18 -4.00 8.95 -4.25
N LYS A 19 -3.21 7.93 -3.92
CA LYS A 19 -1.74 8.02 -3.87
C LYS A 19 -1.13 8.17 -5.24
N GLY A 20 -1.58 7.37 -6.22
CA GLY A 20 -1.05 7.42 -7.58
C GLY A 20 -1.21 8.81 -8.20
N TYR A 21 -2.37 9.44 -8.03
CA TYR A 21 -2.59 10.80 -8.51
C TYR A 21 -1.65 11.81 -7.81
N MET A 22 -1.52 11.73 -6.49
CA MET A 22 -0.65 12.64 -5.76
C MET A 22 0.83 12.44 -6.11
N LEU A 23 1.29 11.20 -6.28
CA LEU A 23 2.67 10.91 -6.68
C LEU A 23 2.95 11.37 -8.12
N GLN A 24 1.96 11.32 -9.02
CA GLN A 24 2.08 11.92 -10.36
C GLN A 24 2.31 13.43 -10.29
N GLN A 25 1.66 14.14 -9.34
CA GLN A 25 1.93 15.57 -9.11
C GLN A 25 3.35 15.84 -8.59
N GLU A 26 3.97 14.84 -7.96
CA GLU A 26 5.36 14.90 -7.48
C GLU A 26 6.37 14.36 -8.51
N GLY A 27 5.92 14.03 -9.73
CA GLY A 27 6.78 13.64 -10.85
C GLY A 27 6.82 12.15 -11.18
N LEU A 28 5.96 11.32 -10.57
CA LEU A 28 5.83 9.91 -10.96
C LEU A 28 5.37 9.83 -12.43
N SER A 29 6.22 9.27 -13.28
CA SER A 29 5.99 9.16 -14.70
C SER A 29 5.27 7.86 -15.09
N GLY A 30 4.67 7.86 -16.28
CA GLY A 30 4.02 6.66 -16.82
C GLY A 30 5.05 5.54 -17.04
N GLY A 31 4.83 4.39 -16.42
CA GLY A 31 5.71 3.21 -16.52
C GLY A 31 6.56 2.95 -15.28
N GLU A 32 6.63 3.90 -14.34
CA GLU A 32 7.21 3.68 -13.01
C GLU A 32 6.22 2.98 -12.07
N SER A 33 6.74 2.26 -11.08
CA SER A 33 5.93 1.73 -9.97
C SER A 33 5.93 2.73 -8.81
N ALA A 34 4.73 3.13 -8.40
CA ALA A 34 4.53 3.95 -7.21
C ALA A 34 5.03 3.24 -5.96
N GLU A 35 4.92 1.91 -5.87
CA GLU A 35 5.36 1.13 -4.72
C GLU A 35 6.88 1.17 -4.56
N VAL A 36 7.65 1.15 -5.66
CA VAL A 36 9.12 1.25 -5.60
C VAL A 36 9.57 2.57 -4.95
N TRP A 37 8.79 3.64 -5.07
CA TRP A 37 9.07 4.92 -4.41
C TRP A 37 9.06 4.84 -2.88
N ASN A 38 8.51 3.78 -2.29
CA ASN A 38 8.63 3.54 -0.84
C ASN A 38 10.09 3.46 -0.39
N ILE A 39 10.98 2.92 -1.23
CA ILE A 39 12.41 2.77 -0.91
C ILE A 39 13.29 3.77 -1.67
N THR A 40 12.92 4.17 -2.89
CA THR A 40 13.73 5.09 -3.72
C THR A 40 13.41 6.57 -3.50
N GLN A 41 12.19 6.89 -3.08
CA GLN A 41 11.68 8.26 -2.88
C GLN A 41 10.94 8.38 -1.53
N SER A 42 11.49 7.75 -0.50
CA SER A 42 10.84 7.57 0.82
C SER A 42 10.40 8.89 1.47
N ARG A 43 11.13 9.99 1.25
CA ARG A 43 10.76 11.32 1.72
C ARG A 43 9.45 11.79 1.09
N THR A 44 9.30 11.65 -0.23
CA THR A 44 8.09 12.05 -0.97
C THR A 44 6.88 11.26 -0.50
N VAL A 45 7.02 9.94 -0.32
CA VAL A 45 5.94 9.08 0.20
C VAL A 45 5.58 9.46 1.65
N ARG A 46 6.56 9.76 2.50
CA ARG A 46 6.32 10.24 3.87
C ARG A 46 5.54 11.55 3.90
N GLU A 47 5.92 12.52 3.07
CA GLU A 47 5.18 13.79 2.98
C GLU A 47 3.77 13.57 2.43
N LEU A 48 3.57 12.64 1.50
CA LEU A 48 2.23 12.28 1.01
C LEU A 48 1.31 11.79 2.14
N TYR A 49 1.80 10.86 2.99
CA TYR A 49 1.03 10.43 4.15
C TYR A 49 0.73 11.58 5.11
N ARG A 50 1.69 12.50 5.33
CA ARG A 50 1.46 13.68 6.18
C ARG A 50 0.38 14.59 5.60
N LYS A 51 0.42 14.86 4.29
CA LYS A 51 -0.60 15.67 3.61
C LYS A 51 -2.00 15.12 3.86
N TYR A 52 -2.19 13.80 3.80
CA TYR A 52 -3.50 13.19 4.10
C TYR A 52 -3.88 13.25 5.59
N LYS A 53 -2.92 12.98 6.49
CA LYS A 53 -3.15 13.14 7.93
C LYS A 53 -3.59 14.57 8.28
N GLU A 54 -2.86 15.57 7.78
CA GLU A 54 -3.11 16.99 8.02
C GLU A 54 -4.42 17.47 7.38
N ALA A 55 -4.85 16.84 6.28
CA ALA A 55 -6.17 17.07 5.68
C ALA A 55 -7.33 16.47 6.49
N GLY A 56 -7.05 15.70 7.55
CA GLY A 56 -8.04 15.14 8.46
C GLY A 56 -8.41 13.69 8.22
N SER A 57 -7.63 12.92 7.44
CA SER A 57 -7.90 11.49 7.26
C SER A 57 -7.73 10.70 8.56
N ASP A 58 -8.77 9.99 8.97
CA ASP A 58 -8.75 9.06 10.11
C ASP A 58 -7.99 7.77 9.78
N VAL A 59 -7.95 7.39 8.50
CA VAL A 59 -7.27 6.19 8.02
C VAL A 59 -6.40 6.51 6.81
N ILE A 60 -5.11 6.20 6.92
CA ILE A 60 -4.17 6.27 5.80
C ILE A 60 -3.97 4.88 5.23
N GLN A 61 -4.13 4.74 3.91
CA GLN A 61 -3.77 3.49 3.26
C GLN A 61 -2.26 3.43 3.00
N THR A 62 -1.67 2.24 2.91
CA THR A 62 -0.26 2.10 2.48
C THR A 62 -0.13 2.29 0.96
N ASN A 63 1.04 2.76 0.50
CA ASN A 63 1.41 2.86 -0.91
C ASN A 63 1.85 1.49 -1.45
N THR A 64 0.94 0.53 -1.48
CA THR A 64 1.25 -0.89 -1.77
C THR A 64 0.22 -1.57 -2.68
N PHE A 65 -0.60 -0.81 -3.42
CA PHE A 65 -1.71 -1.38 -4.19
C PHE A 65 -1.26 -2.47 -5.17
N GLN A 66 -0.12 -2.29 -5.85
CA GLN A 66 0.51 -3.30 -6.72
C GLN A 66 1.79 -3.89 -6.10
N GLY A 67 1.83 -4.05 -4.78
CA GLY A 67 3.02 -4.51 -4.03
C GLY A 67 3.35 -6.01 -4.14
N THR A 68 2.64 -6.79 -4.95
CA THR A 68 2.93 -8.22 -5.18
C THR A 68 4.18 -8.43 -6.03
N ARG A 69 4.86 -9.58 -5.88
CA ARG A 69 6.00 -9.98 -6.72
C ARG A 69 5.71 -9.92 -8.22
N TYR A 70 4.50 -10.32 -8.64
CA TYR A 70 4.09 -10.30 -10.05
C TYR A 70 4.08 -8.89 -10.67
N HIS A 71 3.74 -7.87 -9.89
CA HIS A 71 3.80 -6.48 -10.37
C HIS A 71 5.24 -5.96 -10.33
N LEU A 72 5.92 -6.16 -9.20
CA LEU A 72 7.28 -5.63 -8.99
C LEU A 72 8.30 -6.21 -9.97
N MET A 73 8.14 -7.45 -10.45
CA MET A 73 9.04 -8.01 -11.46
C MET A 73 9.04 -7.23 -12.77
N LYS A 74 7.92 -6.59 -13.16
CA LYS A 74 7.82 -5.78 -14.38
C LYS A 74 8.72 -4.53 -14.32
N HIS A 75 9.13 -4.14 -13.12
CA HIS A 75 9.98 -3.00 -12.85
C HIS A 75 11.39 -3.41 -12.37
N GLY A 76 11.70 -4.71 -12.30
CA GLY A 76 12.99 -5.23 -11.84
C GLY A 76 13.14 -5.35 -10.31
N TYR A 77 12.04 -5.33 -9.55
CA TYR A 77 12.02 -5.33 -8.08
C TYR A 77 11.41 -6.60 -7.48
N ALA A 78 11.42 -7.72 -8.20
CA ALA A 78 10.80 -8.98 -7.76
C ALA A 78 11.34 -9.48 -6.41
N ASP A 79 12.62 -9.26 -6.14
CA ASP A 79 13.31 -9.72 -4.93
C ASP A 79 13.18 -8.73 -3.74
N GLN A 80 12.52 -7.59 -3.95
CA GLN A 80 12.38 -6.52 -2.95
C GLN A 80 10.95 -6.37 -2.42
N VAL A 81 10.09 -7.38 -2.61
CA VAL A 81 8.68 -7.39 -2.16
C VAL A 81 8.59 -7.07 -0.67
N TYR A 82 9.40 -7.74 0.16
CA TYR A 82 9.39 -7.52 1.60
C TYR A 82 9.77 -6.08 1.96
N GLU A 83 10.93 -5.61 1.47
CA GLU A 83 11.46 -4.28 1.79
C GLU A 83 10.50 -3.16 1.38
N ILE A 84 9.92 -3.26 0.17
CA ILE A 84 8.99 -2.26 -0.37
C ILE A 84 7.72 -2.16 0.48
N ASN A 85 7.08 -3.30 0.77
CA ASN A 85 5.82 -3.30 1.52
C ASN A 85 6.02 -2.96 3.00
N TYR A 86 7.08 -3.48 3.62
CA TYR A 86 7.42 -3.20 5.01
C TYR A 86 7.72 -1.72 5.21
N THR A 87 8.52 -1.12 4.31
CA THR A 87 8.86 0.31 4.40
C THR A 87 7.62 1.19 4.26
N ALA A 88 6.67 0.80 3.40
CA ALA A 88 5.40 1.52 3.24
C ALA A 88 4.55 1.47 4.52
N ALA A 89 4.36 0.27 5.10
CA ALA A 89 3.60 0.07 6.32
C ALA A 89 4.23 0.78 7.52
N LYS A 90 5.54 0.61 7.71
CA LYS A 90 6.32 1.29 8.75
C LYS A 90 6.20 2.81 8.63
N THR A 91 6.38 3.36 7.44
CA THR A 91 6.31 4.82 7.24
C THR A 91 4.91 5.36 7.49
N ALA A 92 3.86 4.67 7.03
CA ALA A 92 2.48 5.04 7.30
C ALA A 92 2.17 5.01 8.80
N LYS A 93 2.61 3.96 9.51
CA LYS A 93 2.47 3.83 10.98
C LYS A 93 3.21 4.97 11.71
N GLU A 94 4.43 5.29 11.31
CA GLU A 94 5.23 6.38 11.89
C GLU A 94 4.55 7.75 11.70
N VAL A 95 4.02 8.02 10.50
CA VAL A 95 3.36 9.29 10.19
C VAL A 95 2.02 9.41 10.92
N MET A 96 1.22 8.34 10.91
CA MET A 96 -0.09 8.33 11.57
C MET A 96 0.05 8.42 13.09
N GLY A 97 1.02 7.72 13.68
CA GLY A 97 1.24 7.73 15.12
C GLY A 97 0.04 7.15 15.88
N LYS A 98 -0.50 7.92 16.84
CA LYS A 98 -1.68 7.52 17.64
C LYS A 98 -2.95 8.26 17.23
N ASP A 99 -2.88 9.05 16.16
CA ASP A 99 -3.94 9.99 15.77
C ASP A 99 -4.97 9.35 14.82
N GLY A 100 -4.72 8.12 14.36
CA GLY A 100 -5.61 7.40 13.45
C GLY A 100 -5.11 6.00 13.13
N TYR A 101 -5.64 5.41 12.05
CA TYR A 101 -5.38 4.03 11.65
C TYR A 101 -4.58 3.95 10.34
N VAL A 102 -3.92 2.81 10.14
CA VAL A 102 -3.25 2.48 8.88
C VAL A 102 -3.91 1.24 8.28
N ALA A 103 -4.28 1.32 7.00
CA ALA A 103 -4.85 0.21 6.26
C ALA A 103 -3.89 -0.27 5.18
N ALA A 104 -3.65 -1.57 5.12
CA ALA A 104 -2.94 -2.17 4.00
C ALA A 104 -3.74 -1.98 2.70
N SER A 105 -3.13 -1.37 1.68
CA SER A 105 -3.69 -1.31 0.33
C SER A 105 -3.17 -2.49 -0.48
N VAL A 106 -4.06 -3.41 -0.85
CA VAL A 106 -3.73 -4.62 -1.63
C VAL A 106 -4.70 -4.70 -2.80
N GLY A 107 -4.17 -4.47 -3.99
CA GLY A 107 -4.90 -4.53 -5.24
C GLY A 107 -4.90 -5.93 -5.86
N PRO A 108 -5.57 -6.11 -7.01
CA PRO A 108 -5.58 -7.39 -7.70
C PRO A 108 -4.19 -7.73 -8.28
N ILE A 109 -3.88 -9.02 -8.44
CA ILE A 109 -2.64 -9.50 -9.08
C ILE A 109 -2.55 -9.08 -10.56
N GLY A 110 -3.67 -8.76 -11.22
CA GLY A 110 -3.66 -8.37 -12.63
C GLY A 110 -3.45 -9.54 -13.60
N ARG A 111 -3.78 -10.76 -13.16
CA ARG A 111 -3.96 -11.96 -13.99
C ARG A 111 -5.38 -12.49 -13.79
N MET A 112 -5.93 -13.10 -14.83
CA MET A 112 -7.22 -13.79 -14.75
C MET A 112 -7.04 -15.16 -14.09
N MET A 113 -7.96 -15.51 -13.19
CA MET A 113 -7.99 -16.82 -12.54
C MET A 113 -8.42 -17.91 -13.54
N THR A 114 -7.98 -19.16 -13.32
CA THR A 114 -8.50 -20.34 -14.04
C THR A 114 -10.03 -20.48 -13.85
N PRO A 115 -10.81 -20.82 -14.90
CA PRO A 115 -10.40 -21.23 -16.26
C PRO A 115 -10.22 -20.08 -17.27
N SER A 116 -10.55 -18.84 -16.91
CA SER A 116 -10.46 -17.70 -17.84
C SER A 116 -9.03 -17.18 -18.06
N GLY A 117 -8.09 -17.62 -17.23
CA GLY A 117 -6.66 -17.38 -17.37
C GLY A 117 -5.84 -18.48 -16.73
N ASP A 118 -4.59 -18.15 -16.44
CA ASP A 118 -3.55 -19.08 -16.02
C ASP A 118 -3.16 -18.94 -14.53
N LEU A 119 -3.74 -17.99 -13.80
CA LEU A 119 -3.51 -17.83 -12.37
C LEU A 119 -4.33 -18.87 -11.60
N THR A 120 -3.63 -19.78 -10.94
CA THR A 120 -4.27 -20.76 -10.03
C THR A 120 -4.56 -20.13 -8.67
N HIS A 121 -5.46 -20.74 -7.89
CA HIS A 121 -5.72 -20.33 -6.52
C HIS A 121 -4.44 -20.34 -5.67
N ASP A 122 -3.65 -21.40 -5.74
CA ASP A 122 -2.46 -21.56 -4.89
C ASP A 122 -1.37 -20.55 -5.27
N GLU A 123 -1.19 -20.26 -6.57
CA GLU A 123 -0.32 -19.18 -7.01
C GLU A 123 -0.80 -17.81 -6.51
N ALA A 124 -2.09 -17.53 -6.58
CA ALA A 124 -2.66 -16.28 -6.10
C ALA A 124 -2.45 -16.13 -4.59
N TYR A 125 -2.71 -17.20 -3.84
CA TYR A 125 -2.53 -17.26 -2.39
C TYR A 125 -1.09 -16.94 -2.01
N GLU A 126 -0.09 -17.58 -2.62
CA GLU A 126 1.32 -17.33 -2.29
C GLU A 126 1.74 -15.90 -2.67
N LEU A 127 1.27 -15.35 -3.79
CA LEU A 127 1.55 -13.95 -4.16
C LEU A 127 0.97 -12.94 -3.17
N PHE A 128 -0.26 -13.15 -2.71
CA PHE A 128 -0.86 -12.29 -1.69
C PHE A 128 -0.19 -12.46 -0.33
N LYS A 129 0.08 -13.70 0.08
CA LYS A 129 0.77 -14.00 1.34
C LYS A 129 2.15 -13.36 1.41
N GLU A 130 2.93 -13.44 0.33
CA GLU A 130 4.25 -12.80 0.21
C GLU A 130 4.16 -11.28 0.45
N GLN A 131 3.11 -10.62 -0.06
CA GLN A 131 2.86 -9.21 0.19
C GLN A 131 2.34 -8.93 1.62
N MET A 132 1.47 -9.80 2.15
CA MET A 132 0.80 -9.57 3.43
C MET A 132 1.74 -9.69 4.64
N ILE A 133 2.72 -10.61 4.61
CA ILE A 133 3.70 -10.80 5.69
C ILE A 133 4.37 -9.48 6.10
N PRO A 134 5.05 -8.74 5.21
CA PRO A 134 5.70 -7.47 5.57
C PRO A 134 4.71 -6.35 5.95
N LEU A 135 3.44 -6.44 5.54
CA LEU A 135 2.42 -5.41 5.85
C LEU A 135 1.90 -5.51 7.29
N VAL A 136 1.93 -6.71 7.89
CA VAL A 136 1.40 -6.95 9.23
C VAL A 136 2.44 -6.80 10.33
N GLU A 137 3.73 -6.89 10.00
CA GLU A 137 4.86 -6.61 10.91
C GLU A 137 4.94 -5.11 11.29
#